data_AF-A0A7C4UPS0-F1
#
_entry.id   AF-A0A7C4UPS0-F1
#
_cell.length_a   1.000
_cell.length_b   1.000
_cell.length_c   1.000
_cell.angle_alpha   90.00
_cell.angle_beta   90.00
_cell.angle_gamma   90.00
#
_symmetry.space_group_name_H-M   'P 1'
#
loop_
_entity.id
_entity.type
_entity.pdbx_description
1 polymer ?
#
loop_
_entity_poly.entity_id
_entity_poly.type
_entity_poly.pdbx_seq_one_letter_code
_entity_poly.pdbx_strand_id
1 'polypeptide(L)'
;MRNNNTFRVAGGCLIAAVLVTAVAVRGEEKRKPKFTISKETTYVTGPVDEDGYIDYLTALNERLGKGVTAENNANVLLWKAMGPKPEGRNMPAEFYKWMGIEEPQDNAEHQFKYMNKLFQLSQEELQKLYEEMGPASKRPWKTPDHPRLAEWLKANEKALEVVHEASKRTEYFSPLVTTKKGKETGGLIGALLPGVQKCRELVHALSIRAMLHLGEGRMDAAWQDLLACHRLGRLIARGGTLIEALVGIAIDTIASNGQVVYLAHARLNSKQALGRLEELKKLPAMPSIADKIELGERFMFMDSVMMLERQGANYLRGLTDTPKNGPDPLADLMKKPIHWDPALRSANLWYDRMVKAMRNPDRGERENALDKRRGDQGPQEAV
;
A
#
# COMPACT_ATOMS: atom_id res chain seq x y z
N MET A 1 29.53 33.90 29.26
CA MET A 1 30.37 35.04 28.81
C MET A 1 30.11 35.28 27.32
N ARG A 2 30.14 36.54 26.86
CA ARG A 2 30.01 36.88 25.43
C ARG A 2 31.30 36.52 24.68
N ASN A 3 31.20 36.19 23.38
CA ASN A 3 31.87 37.00 22.37
C ASN A 3 31.31 36.75 20.96
N ASN A 4 31.07 37.85 20.24
CA ASN A 4 30.91 37.89 18.79
C ASN A 4 32.29 38.02 18.13
N ASN A 5 32.42 37.62 16.86
CA ASN A 5 33.08 38.37 15.77
C ASN A 5 32.95 37.55 14.48
N THR A 6 32.14 37.94 13.48
CA THR A 6 32.29 39.03 12.49
C THR A 6 33.28 38.76 11.34
N PHE A 7 32.73 38.98 10.15
CA PHE A 7 33.30 38.94 8.80
C PHE A 7 34.73 39.50 8.61
N ARG A 8 35.42 38.96 7.59
CA ARG A 8 36.41 39.69 6.79
C ARG A 8 36.16 39.49 5.28
N VAL A 9 36.69 40.41 4.48
CA VAL A 9 36.16 40.78 3.15
C VAL A 9 37.30 40.96 2.11
N ALA A 10 37.01 40.56 0.86
CA ALA A 10 37.56 41.00 -0.44
C ALA A 10 39.03 40.74 -0.88
N GLY A 11 39.15 40.61 -2.22
CA GLY A 11 40.36 40.63 -3.05
C GLY A 11 40.41 39.43 -4.02
N GLY A 12 40.42 39.57 -5.35
CA GLY A 12 40.30 40.74 -6.24
C GLY A 12 40.14 40.26 -7.72
N CYS A 13 39.65 41.11 -8.63
CA CYS A 13 39.29 40.73 -10.01
C CYS A 13 40.49 40.67 -10.98
N LEU A 14 40.37 39.95 -12.11
CA LEU A 14 40.61 40.56 -13.44
C LEU A 14 39.95 39.79 -14.62
N ILE A 15 39.77 40.51 -15.73
CA ILE A 15 38.76 40.36 -16.81
C ILE A 15 39.42 40.90 -18.11
N ALA A 16 39.26 40.39 -19.34
CA ALA A 16 38.65 39.16 -19.90
C ALA A 16 39.15 38.96 -21.35
N ALA A 17 38.84 37.81 -22.00
CA ALA A 17 38.91 37.68 -23.46
C ALA A 17 37.76 36.79 -24.00
N VAL A 18 37.01 37.31 -24.98
CA VAL A 18 35.83 36.66 -25.56
C VAL A 18 36.15 36.12 -26.95
N LEU A 19 35.67 34.92 -27.27
CA LEU A 19 35.45 34.48 -28.64
C LEU A 19 34.05 33.86 -28.77
N VAL A 20 33.32 34.30 -29.77
CA VAL A 20 31.88 34.06 -29.97
C VAL A 20 31.66 32.79 -30.83
N THR A 21 30.41 32.32 -30.89
CA THR A 21 29.89 31.22 -31.73
C THR A 21 30.28 29.78 -31.36
N ALA A 22 29.74 29.32 -30.23
CA ALA A 22 28.83 28.17 -30.30
C ALA A 22 27.83 28.23 -29.13
N VAL A 23 26.62 28.76 -29.35
CA VAL A 23 25.49 28.37 -28.50
C VAL A 23 25.11 26.95 -28.91
N ALA A 24 25.87 25.99 -28.38
CA ALA A 24 25.37 24.64 -28.28
C ALA A 24 24.15 24.67 -27.36
N VAL A 25 22.97 24.84 -27.97
CA VAL A 25 21.73 24.33 -27.39
C VAL A 25 21.92 22.82 -27.35
N ARG A 26 22.59 22.37 -26.28
CA ARG A 26 22.65 20.97 -25.90
C ARG A 26 21.27 20.65 -25.35
N GLY A 27 20.30 20.56 -26.26
CA GLY A 27 19.09 19.81 -26.00
C GLY A 27 19.57 18.45 -25.52
N GLU A 28 19.21 18.11 -24.28
CA GLU A 28 19.50 16.80 -23.74
C GLU A 28 18.87 15.80 -24.70
N GLU A 29 19.68 15.04 -25.45
CA GLU A 29 19.16 14.00 -26.33
C GLU A 29 18.32 13.07 -25.46
N LYS A 30 17.00 13.07 -25.70
CA LYS A 30 16.05 12.25 -24.96
C LYS A 30 16.60 10.83 -24.89
N ARG A 31 16.93 10.36 -23.68
CA ARG A 31 17.51 9.03 -23.47
C ARG A 31 16.47 8.00 -23.87
N LYS A 32 16.55 7.51 -25.11
CA LYS A 32 15.65 6.44 -25.58
C LYS A 32 15.92 5.15 -24.79
N PRO A 33 14.89 4.32 -24.52
CA PRO A 33 15.06 3.05 -23.84
C PRO A 33 16.11 2.17 -24.54
N LYS A 34 17.02 1.57 -23.76
CA LYS A 34 18.00 0.58 -24.25
C LYS A 34 17.46 -0.85 -24.24
N PHE A 35 16.16 -1.00 -24.46
CA PHE A 35 15.43 -2.27 -24.50
C PHE A 35 14.27 -2.20 -25.49
N THR A 36 13.89 -3.36 -26.03
CA THR A 36 12.71 -3.51 -26.85
C THR A 36 11.46 -3.35 -25.98
N ILE A 37 10.44 -2.62 -26.46
CA ILE A 37 9.10 -2.62 -25.84
C ILE A 37 8.27 -3.72 -26.50
N SER A 38 7.89 -4.75 -25.75
CA SER A 38 7.13 -5.90 -26.24
C SER A 38 6.45 -6.68 -25.11
N LYS A 39 5.65 -7.71 -25.44
CA LYS A 39 5.05 -8.57 -24.41
C LYS A 39 6.10 -9.42 -23.68
N GLU A 40 7.18 -9.75 -24.36
CA GLU A 40 8.27 -10.61 -23.90
C GLU A 40 9.24 -9.86 -22.98
N THR A 41 9.45 -8.56 -23.21
CA THR A 41 10.35 -7.72 -22.39
C THR A 41 9.59 -6.91 -21.34
N THR A 42 8.72 -6.01 -21.75
CA THR A 42 8.04 -5.05 -20.86
C THR A 42 6.68 -5.53 -20.36
N TYR A 43 6.18 -6.69 -20.82
CA TYR A 43 4.86 -7.27 -20.52
C TYR A 43 3.64 -6.43 -20.95
N VAL A 44 3.82 -5.13 -21.15
CA VAL A 44 2.87 -4.15 -21.67
C VAL A 44 3.60 -3.29 -22.72
N THR A 45 2.85 -2.77 -23.69
CA THR A 45 3.38 -1.94 -24.79
C THR A 45 3.05 -0.45 -24.63
N GLY A 46 2.31 -0.10 -23.58
CA GLY A 46 1.99 1.28 -23.22
C GLY A 46 1.11 1.36 -21.97
N PRO A 47 0.74 2.56 -21.50
CA PRO A 47 1.20 3.88 -21.98
C PRO A 47 2.74 4.07 -21.92
N VAL A 48 3.24 5.02 -22.71
CA VAL A 48 4.65 5.46 -22.71
C VAL A 48 4.77 6.94 -22.36
N ASP A 49 5.86 7.31 -21.72
CA ASP A 49 6.19 8.69 -21.36
C ASP A 49 6.87 9.48 -22.50
N GLU A 50 7.18 10.75 -22.24
CA GLU A 50 7.78 11.65 -23.22
C GLU A 50 9.18 11.23 -23.71
N ASP A 51 9.90 10.38 -22.97
CA ASP A 51 11.21 9.85 -23.34
C ASP A 51 11.09 8.47 -24.01
N GLY A 52 9.88 7.91 -24.08
CA GLY A 52 9.55 6.62 -24.70
C GLY A 52 9.61 5.43 -23.76
N TYR A 53 9.75 5.64 -22.44
CA TYR A 53 9.70 4.57 -21.44
C TYR A 53 8.27 4.18 -21.12
N ILE A 54 8.02 2.95 -20.67
CA ILE A 54 6.68 2.51 -20.25
C ILE A 54 6.29 3.21 -18.95
N ASP A 55 5.12 3.85 -18.92
CA ASP A 55 4.54 4.35 -17.67
C ASP A 55 3.77 3.22 -16.96
N TYR A 56 4.50 2.41 -16.19
CA TYR A 56 3.91 1.31 -15.42
C TYR A 56 2.95 1.79 -14.32
N LEU A 57 3.10 3.03 -13.82
CA LEU A 57 2.23 3.60 -12.80
C LEU A 57 0.83 3.84 -13.38
N THR A 58 0.75 4.54 -14.52
CA THR A 58 -0.51 4.74 -15.25
C THR A 58 -1.05 3.41 -15.78
N ALA A 59 -0.20 2.55 -16.38
CA ALA A 59 -0.62 1.24 -16.88
C ALA A 59 -1.25 0.34 -15.82
N LEU A 60 -0.82 0.45 -14.55
CA LEU A 60 -1.36 -0.32 -13.43
C LEU A 60 -2.64 0.33 -12.88
N ASN A 61 -2.65 1.65 -12.69
CA ASN A 61 -3.84 2.38 -12.24
C ASN A 61 -5.02 2.25 -13.20
N GLU A 62 -4.80 2.32 -14.52
CA GLU A 62 -5.85 2.08 -15.53
C GLU A 62 -6.48 0.68 -15.42
N ARG A 63 -5.69 -0.33 -15.04
CA ARG A 63 -6.17 -1.71 -14.88
C ARG A 63 -6.93 -1.91 -13.57
N LEU A 64 -6.41 -1.35 -12.48
CA LEU A 64 -7.00 -1.46 -11.15
C LEU A 64 -8.26 -0.61 -10.98
N GLY A 65 -8.32 0.57 -11.61
CA GLY A 65 -9.48 1.46 -11.61
C GLY A 65 -10.55 1.12 -12.64
N LYS A 66 -10.35 0.09 -13.49
CA LYS A 66 -11.29 -0.23 -14.58
C LYS A 66 -12.65 -0.66 -14.03
N GLY A 67 -13.68 0.15 -14.31
CA GLY A 67 -15.06 -0.08 -13.84
C GLY A 67 -15.34 0.41 -12.42
N VAL A 68 -14.34 1.06 -11.79
CA VAL A 68 -14.47 1.64 -10.45
C VAL A 68 -14.92 3.10 -10.57
N THR A 69 -15.90 3.49 -9.76
CA THR A 69 -16.46 4.85 -9.68
C THR A 69 -16.41 5.36 -8.24
N ALA A 70 -16.62 6.65 -8.02
CA ALA A 70 -16.61 7.22 -6.67
C ALA A 70 -17.70 6.59 -5.76
N GLU A 71 -18.83 6.21 -6.35
CA GLU A 71 -19.99 5.62 -5.67
C GLU A 71 -19.73 4.16 -5.27
N ASN A 72 -19.07 3.37 -6.13
CA ASN A 72 -18.86 1.94 -5.92
C ASN A 72 -17.53 1.60 -5.22
N ASN A 73 -16.61 2.57 -5.07
CA ASN A 73 -15.30 2.40 -4.45
C ASN A 73 -15.35 2.57 -2.92
N ALA A 74 -15.03 1.52 -2.18
CA ALA A 74 -14.88 1.56 -0.73
C ALA A 74 -13.83 2.60 -0.26
N ASN A 75 -12.77 2.80 -1.04
CA ASN A 75 -11.65 3.66 -0.66
C ASN A 75 -12.07 5.13 -0.49
N VAL A 76 -13.06 5.61 -1.25
CA VAL A 76 -13.59 6.99 -1.13
C VAL A 76 -14.15 7.23 0.27
N LEU A 77 -14.92 6.27 0.80
CA LEU A 77 -15.48 6.36 2.14
C LEU A 77 -14.43 6.13 3.23
N LEU A 78 -13.45 5.25 3.00
CA LEU A 78 -12.30 5.10 3.91
C LEU A 78 -11.51 6.41 4.02
N TRP A 79 -11.26 7.11 2.92
CA TRP A 79 -10.61 8.43 2.93
C TRP A 79 -11.45 9.52 3.59
N LYS A 80 -12.78 9.50 3.41
CA LYS A 80 -13.70 10.36 4.18
C LYS A 80 -13.57 10.13 5.70
N ALA A 81 -13.48 8.88 6.13
CA ALA A 81 -13.29 8.52 7.54
C ALA A 81 -11.87 8.81 8.06
N MET A 82 -10.84 8.71 7.22
CA MET A 82 -9.45 8.98 7.60
C MET A 82 -9.09 10.47 7.63
N GLY A 83 -9.83 11.30 6.89
CA GLY A 83 -9.52 12.71 6.66
C GLY A 83 -8.44 12.93 5.59
N PRO A 84 -8.08 14.20 5.28
CA PRO A 84 -7.12 14.52 4.20
C PRO A 84 -5.65 14.16 4.53
N LYS A 85 -5.31 14.04 5.82
CA LYS A 85 -3.93 13.87 6.32
C LYS A 85 -3.78 12.68 7.29
N PRO A 86 -4.13 11.43 6.90
CA PRO A 86 -4.05 10.26 7.78
C PRO A 86 -2.65 10.04 8.36
N GLU A 87 -1.62 10.29 7.55
CA GLU A 87 -0.20 10.08 7.87
C GLU A 87 0.53 11.42 8.09
N GLY A 88 -0.21 12.48 8.43
CA GLY A 88 0.32 13.82 8.71
C GLY A 88 0.76 14.63 7.47
N ARG A 89 0.62 14.07 6.26
CA ARG A 89 0.93 14.72 4.97
C ARG A 89 -0.26 14.60 4.02
N ASN A 90 -0.39 15.56 3.11
CA ASN A 90 -1.34 15.49 1.99
C ASN A 90 -0.88 14.44 0.97
N MET A 91 -1.85 13.81 0.31
CA MET A 91 -1.59 13.07 -0.93
C MET A 91 -1.37 14.04 -2.11
N PRO A 92 -0.62 13.64 -3.15
CA PRO A 92 -0.62 14.34 -4.43
C PRO A 92 -2.04 14.39 -5.00
N ALA A 93 -2.44 15.52 -5.60
CA ALA A 93 -3.77 15.71 -6.18
C ALA A 93 -4.14 14.65 -7.25
N GLU A 94 -3.13 14.07 -7.91
CA GLU A 94 -3.28 12.94 -8.84
C GLU A 94 -3.97 11.74 -8.19
N PHE A 95 -3.79 11.49 -6.89
CA PHE A 95 -4.42 10.40 -6.15
C PHE A 95 -5.95 10.54 -6.08
N TYR A 96 -6.44 11.73 -5.72
CA TYR A 96 -7.88 12.00 -5.66
C TYR A 96 -8.51 12.04 -7.07
N LYS A 97 -7.78 12.59 -8.05
CA LYS A 97 -8.17 12.57 -9.48
C LYS A 97 -8.38 11.14 -9.99
N TRP A 98 -7.50 10.20 -9.67
CA TRP A 98 -7.65 8.78 -10.05
C TRP A 98 -8.91 8.13 -9.45
N MET A 99 -9.35 8.55 -8.26
CA MET A 99 -10.59 8.07 -7.63
C MET A 99 -11.84 8.83 -8.10
N GLY A 100 -11.70 9.87 -8.93
CA GLY A 100 -12.82 10.70 -9.38
C GLY A 100 -13.42 11.59 -8.28
N ILE A 101 -12.63 11.98 -7.26
CA ILE A 101 -13.10 12.81 -6.14
C ILE A 101 -12.21 14.05 -5.95
N GLU A 102 -12.73 15.04 -5.23
CA GLU A 102 -11.93 16.11 -4.64
C GLU A 102 -11.18 15.62 -3.38
N GLU A 103 -10.16 16.37 -2.93
CA GLU A 103 -9.51 16.11 -1.65
C GLU A 103 -10.56 16.16 -0.50
N PRO A 104 -10.66 15.14 0.36
CA PRO A 104 -11.64 15.11 1.44
C PRO A 104 -11.51 16.33 2.36
N GLN A 105 -12.57 17.13 2.43
CA GLN A 105 -12.62 18.30 3.31
C GLN A 105 -12.47 17.89 4.78
N ASP A 106 -11.95 18.82 5.60
CA ASP A 106 -11.81 18.57 7.03
C ASP A 106 -13.19 18.55 7.71
N ASN A 107 -13.59 17.38 8.24
CA ASN A 107 -14.89 17.13 8.85
C ASN A 107 -14.68 16.26 10.10
N ALA A 108 -14.33 16.92 11.20
CA ALA A 108 -14.02 16.30 12.49
C ALA A 108 -15.17 15.47 13.11
N GLU A 109 -16.39 15.57 12.58
CA GLU A 109 -17.54 14.78 13.02
C GLU A 109 -17.51 13.36 12.44
N HIS A 110 -17.19 13.22 11.16
CA HIS A 110 -17.19 11.94 10.44
C HIS A 110 -15.79 11.32 10.29
N GLN A 111 -14.75 12.04 10.73
CA GLN A 111 -13.38 11.56 10.74
C GLN A 111 -13.02 10.79 12.00
N PHE A 112 -12.08 9.86 11.83
CA PHE A 112 -11.56 8.99 12.87
C PHE A 112 -10.56 9.73 13.77
N LYS A 113 -10.87 9.75 15.06
CA LYS A 113 -10.10 10.39 16.13
C LYS A 113 -9.10 9.38 16.67
N TYR A 114 -7.88 9.46 16.16
CA TYR A 114 -6.72 8.69 16.64
C TYR A 114 -6.44 8.99 18.12
N MET A 115 -6.15 7.96 18.93
CA MET A 115 -6.00 8.07 20.40
C MET A 115 -4.99 9.15 20.82
N ASN A 116 -3.86 9.25 20.11
CA ASN A 116 -2.82 10.24 20.38
C ASN A 116 -3.29 11.68 20.17
N LYS A 117 -4.23 11.93 19.25
CA LYS A 117 -4.86 13.24 19.02
C LYS A 117 -6.00 13.51 20.00
N LEU A 118 -6.74 12.47 20.39
CA LEU A 118 -7.93 12.60 21.25
C LEU A 118 -7.55 12.91 22.71
N PHE A 119 -6.61 12.16 23.28
CA PHE A 119 -6.38 12.16 24.73
C PHE A 119 -5.17 12.99 25.21
N GLN A 120 -4.31 13.48 24.31
CA GLN A 120 -3.14 14.32 24.64
C GLN A 120 -2.23 13.74 25.74
N LEU A 121 -2.10 12.40 25.78
CA LEU A 121 -1.38 11.65 26.81
C LEU A 121 0.15 11.72 26.67
N SER A 122 0.86 11.34 27.73
CA SER A 122 2.29 11.02 27.61
C SER A 122 2.52 9.81 26.68
N GLN A 123 3.76 9.62 26.21
CA GLN A 123 4.08 8.44 25.38
C GLN A 123 3.89 7.13 26.15
N GLU A 124 4.22 7.10 27.44
CA GLU A 124 4.05 5.94 28.32
C GLU A 124 2.56 5.63 28.58
N GLU A 125 1.73 6.65 28.77
CA GLU A 125 0.28 6.49 28.92
C GLU A 125 -0.39 6.03 27.62
N LEU A 126 0.03 6.58 26.48
CA LEU A 126 -0.45 6.20 25.16
C LEU A 126 -0.05 4.75 24.82
N GLN A 127 1.17 4.36 25.17
CA GLN A 127 1.67 2.99 25.00
C GLN A 127 0.82 1.98 25.81
N LYS A 128 0.51 2.28 27.08
CA LYS A 128 -0.39 1.45 27.90
C LYS A 128 -1.78 1.32 27.28
N LEU A 129 -2.34 2.41 26.74
CA LEU A 129 -3.64 2.38 26.08
C LEU A 129 -3.62 1.51 24.79
N TYR A 130 -2.53 1.53 24.03
CA TYR A 130 -2.34 0.61 22.91
C TYR A 130 -2.17 -0.86 23.35
N GLU A 131 -1.54 -1.12 24.50
CA GLU A 131 -1.42 -2.46 25.07
C GLU A 131 -2.79 -3.04 25.48
N GLU A 132 -3.73 -2.23 25.97
CA GLU A 132 -5.11 -2.63 26.27
C GLU A 132 -5.92 -3.06 25.04
N MET A 133 -5.63 -2.51 23.84
CA MET A 133 -6.33 -2.86 22.60
C MET A 133 -6.17 -4.35 22.23
N GLY A 134 -5.03 -4.94 22.56
CA GLY A 134 -4.72 -6.34 22.26
C GLY A 134 -5.67 -7.32 22.97
N PRO A 135 -5.81 -7.26 24.31
CA PRO A 135 -6.82 -7.99 25.06
C PRO A 135 -8.26 -7.61 24.70
N ALA A 136 -8.58 -6.33 24.57
CA ALA A 136 -9.94 -5.84 24.33
C ALA A 136 -10.51 -6.24 22.95
N SER A 137 -9.66 -6.56 21.97
CA SER A 137 -10.07 -7.14 20.67
C SER A 137 -10.30 -8.65 20.69
N LYS A 138 -9.98 -9.35 21.79
CA LYS A 138 -9.95 -10.82 21.88
C LYS A 138 -10.90 -11.44 22.90
N ARG A 139 -11.52 -10.64 23.78
CA ARG A 139 -12.43 -11.11 24.84
C ARG A 139 -13.59 -10.14 25.01
N PRO A 140 -14.82 -10.60 25.29
CA PRO A 140 -15.92 -9.70 25.61
C PRO A 140 -15.60 -8.85 26.84
N TRP A 141 -15.93 -7.57 26.78
CA TRP A 141 -15.68 -6.60 27.86
C TRP A 141 -16.83 -5.59 27.96
N LYS A 142 -16.93 -4.86 29.06
CA LYS A 142 -17.96 -3.85 29.33
C LYS A 142 -17.32 -2.49 29.56
N THR A 143 -18.06 -1.40 29.34
CA THR A 143 -17.58 -0.03 29.54
C THR A 143 -16.74 0.21 30.82
N PRO A 144 -17.08 -0.32 32.01
CA PRO A 144 -16.27 -0.14 33.22
C PRO A 144 -14.88 -0.82 33.21
N ASP A 145 -14.69 -1.86 32.39
CA ASP A 145 -13.44 -2.63 32.33
C ASP A 145 -12.33 -1.84 31.61
N HIS A 146 -12.69 -1.06 30.59
CA HIS A 146 -11.79 -0.24 29.78
C HIS A 146 -12.41 1.14 29.44
N PRO A 147 -12.53 2.05 30.41
CA PRO A 147 -13.29 3.30 30.24
C PRO A 147 -12.71 4.22 29.14
N ARG A 148 -11.37 4.33 29.03
CA ARG A 148 -10.73 5.13 27.96
C ARG A 148 -10.97 4.52 26.56
N LEU A 149 -11.02 3.19 26.43
CA LEU A 149 -11.37 2.55 25.15
C LEU A 149 -12.85 2.75 24.80
N ALA A 150 -13.76 2.69 25.78
CA ALA A 150 -15.17 2.98 25.56
C ALA A 150 -15.41 4.44 25.14
N GLU A 151 -14.73 5.39 25.78
CA GLU A 151 -14.74 6.81 25.39
C GLU A 151 -14.22 7.02 23.96
N TRP A 152 -13.09 6.39 23.62
CA TRP A 152 -12.51 6.44 22.27
C TRP A 152 -13.44 5.87 21.20
N LEU A 153 -14.08 4.72 21.46
CA LEU A 153 -15.06 4.13 20.54
C LEU A 153 -16.28 5.03 20.37
N LYS A 154 -16.80 5.62 21.45
CA LYS A 154 -17.92 6.57 21.41
C LYS A 154 -17.56 7.83 20.62
N ALA A 155 -16.36 8.37 20.81
CA ALA A 155 -15.87 9.52 20.04
C ALA A 155 -15.76 9.23 18.53
N ASN A 156 -15.65 7.95 18.15
CA ASN A 156 -15.48 7.46 16.77
C ASN A 156 -16.75 6.87 16.14
N GLU A 157 -17.91 6.88 16.81
CA GLU A 157 -19.13 6.19 16.38
C GLU A 157 -19.52 6.51 14.92
N LYS A 158 -19.60 7.80 14.57
CA LYS A 158 -19.91 8.28 13.21
C LYS A 158 -18.83 7.96 12.17
N ALA A 159 -17.56 7.91 12.56
CA ALA A 159 -16.49 7.50 11.67
C ALA A 159 -16.58 5.99 11.36
N LEU A 160 -16.92 5.18 12.37
CA LEU A 160 -17.14 3.75 12.20
C LEU A 160 -18.41 3.45 11.39
N GLU A 161 -19.45 4.28 11.43
CA GLU A 161 -20.60 4.21 10.52
C GLU A 161 -20.18 4.43 9.05
N VAL A 162 -19.31 5.41 8.78
CA VAL A 162 -18.75 5.63 7.42
C VAL A 162 -17.91 4.41 6.96
N VAL A 163 -17.16 3.79 7.87
CA VAL A 163 -16.42 2.54 7.58
C VAL A 163 -17.35 1.35 7.34
N HIS A 164 -18.49 1.27 8.03
CA HIS A 164 -19.55 0.31 7.74
C HIS A 164 -20.10 0.48 6.33
N GLU A 165 -20.39 1.71 5.90
CA GLU A 165 -20.84 2.01 4.54
C GLU A 165 -19.75 1.73 3.47
N ALA A 166 -18.48 1.95 3.81
CA ALA A 166 -17.35 1.55 2.97
C ALA A 166 -17.31 0.02 2.80
N SER A 167 -17.55 -0.75 3.86
CA SER A 167 -17.57 -2.22 3.82
C SER A 167 -18.66 -2.80 2.90
N LYS A 168 -19.72 -2.04 2.62
CA LYS A 168 -20.85 -2.46 1.77
C LYS A 168 -20.62 -2.18 0.28
N ARG A 169 -19.54 -1.47 -0.08
CA ARG A 169 -19.18 -1.18 -1.47
C ARG A 169 -18.68 -2.44 -2.18
N THR A 170 -18.86 -2.49 -3.50
CA THR A 170 -18.50 -3.66 -4.32
C THR A 170 -17.05 -3.61 -4.76
N GLU A 171 -16.53 -2.43 -5.04
CA GLU A 171 -15.20 -2.19 -5.60
C GLU A 171 -14.25 -1.56 -4.58
N TYR A 172 -12.95 -1.73 -4.84
CA TYR A 172 -11.89 -1.07 -4.10
C TYR A 172 -10.77 -0.69 -5.07
N PHE A 173 -10.46 0.60 -5.12
CA PHE A 173 -9.31 1.12 -5.85
C PHE A 173 -8.59 2.15 -4.98
N SER A 174 -7.35 1.83 -4.64
CA SER A 174 -6.37 2.75 -4.06
C SER A 174 -5.31 3.04 -5.11
N PRO A 175 -5.30 4.23 -5.73
CA PRO A 175 -4.35 4.56 -6.78
C PRO A 175 -2.92 4.57 -6.26
N LEU A 176 -2.01 3.96 -7.02
CA LEU A 176 -0.58 4.11 -6.76
C LEU A 176 -0.14 5.47 -7.28
N VAL A 177 0.56 6.24 -6.45
CA VAL A 177 1.14 7.53 -6.81
C VAL A 177 2.54 7.65 -6.23
N THR A 178 3.44 8.31 -6.96
CA THR A 178 4.83 8.51 -6.54
C THR A 178 5.08 9.98 -6.24
N THR A 179 6.07 10.27 -5.38
CA THR A 179 6.47 11.65 -5.10
C THR A 179 7.50 12.11 -6.13
N LYS A 180 7.24 13.24 -6.80
CA LYS A 180 8.15 13.84 -7.78
C LYS A 180 9.22 14.65 -7.04
N LYS A 181 10.50 14.48 -7.39
CA LYS A 181 11.61 15.31 -6.87
C LYS A 181 12.24 16.09 -8.02
N GLY A 182 11.88 17.36 -8.15
CA GLY A 182 12.31 18.18 -9.29
C GLY A 182 11.79 17.59 -10.61
N LYS A 183 12.70 17.28 -11.53
CA LYS A 183 12.38 16.61 -12.81
C LYS A 183 12.33 15.08 -12.72
N GLU A 184 12.76 14.47 -11.61
CA GLU A 184 12.83 13.02 -11.49
C GLU A 184 11.47 12.44 -11.08
N THR A 185 10.97 11.52 -11.90
CA THR A 185 9.83 10.66 -11.58
C THR A 185 10.26 9.59 -10.58
N GLY A 186 9.53 9.48 -9.46
CA GLY A 186 9.70 8.33 -8.56
C GLY A 186 9.15 7.07 -9.22
N GLY A 187 9.88 5.96 -9.11
CA GLY A 187 9.45 4.65 -9.61
C GLY A 187 8.38 3.99 -8.75
N LEU A 188 7.72 2.99 -9.33
CA LEU A 188 6.53 2.31 -8.79
C LEU A 188 6.80 1.56 -7.47
N ILE A 189 8.02 1.05 -7.27
CA ILE A 189 8.42 0.41 -5.99
C ILE A 189 8.51 1.41 -4.83
N GLY A 190 8.65 2.71 -5.14
CA GLY A 190 8.57 3.83 -4.19
C GLY A 190 7.19 4.49 -4.15
N ALA A 191 6.16 3.85 -4.70
CA ALA A 191 4.79 4.36 -4.64
C ALA A 191 4.29 4.41 -3.19
N LEU A 192 3.52 5.45 -2.89
CA LEU A 192 2.87 5.59 -1.61
C LEU A 192 1.76 4.53 -1.48
N LEU A 193 1.70 3.85 -0.34
CA LEU A 193 0.61 2.95 0.04
C LEU A 193 -0.21 3.57 1.19
N PRO A 194 -0.79 4.77 0.96
CA PRO A 194 -1.34 5.58 2.02
C PRO A 194 -2.58 4.92 2.63
N GLY A 195 -2.72 5.02 3.94
CA GLY A 195 -3.91 4.55 4.64
C GLY A 195 -3.99 3.03 4.80
N VAL A 196 -3.05 2.22 4.28
CA VAL A 196 -3.01 0.77 4.54
C VAL A 196 -2.87 0.48 6.05
N GLN A 197 -2.01 1.22 6.75
CA GLN A 197 -1.89 1.15 8.21
C GLN A 197 -3.13 1.70 8.91
N LYS A 198 -3.73 2.78 8.38
CA LYS A 198 -4.94 3.37 8.97
C LYS A 198 -6.17 2.47 8.80
N CYS A 199 -6.27 1.70 7.72
CA CYS A 199 -7.29 0.66 7.58
C CYS A 199 -7.17 -0.43 8.66
N ARG A 200 -5.94 -0.78 9.10
CA ARG A 200 -5.75 -1.65 10.27
C ARG A 200 -6.28 -0.99 11.55
N GLU A 201 -5.97 0.29 11.79
CA GLU A 201 -6.48 1.03 12.95
C GLU A 201 -8.02 1.09 13.00
N LEU A 202 -8.67 1.33 11.85
CA LEU A 202 -10.13 1.29 11.70
C LEU A 202 -10.72 -0.11 11.99
N VAL A 203 -10.09 -1.17 11.48
CA VAL A 203 -10.50 -2.57 11.73
C VAL A 203 -10.27 -2.97 13.18
N HIS A 204 -9.19 -2.50 13.83
CA HIS A 204 -8.96 -2.73 15.25
C HIS A 204 -10.06 -2.06 16.08
N ALA A 205 -10.48 -0.83 15.75
CA ALA A 205 -11.61 -0.18 16.41
C ALA A 205 -12.91 -0.99 16.27
N LEU A 206 -13.26 -1.45 15.07
CA LEU A 206 -14.42 -2.34 14.86
C LEU A 206 -14.32 -3.64 15.66
N SER A 207 -13.14 -4.28 15.69
CA SER A 207 -12.94 -5.54 16.43
C SER A 207 -13.05 -5.35 17.95
N ILE A 208 -12.51 -4.26 18.50
CA ILE A 208 -12.62 -3.91 19.92
C ILE A 208 -14.07 -3.55 20.26
N ARG A 209 -14.78 -2.83 19.38
CA ARG A 209 -16.21 -2.50 19.53
C ARG A 209 -17.11 -3.74 19.43
N ALA A 210 -16.79 -4.70 18.58
CA ALA A 210 -17.49 -5.97 18.52
C ALA A 210 -17.45 -6.72 19.86
N MET A 211 -16.28 -6.72 20.52
CA MET A 211 -16.12 -7.32 21.84
C MET A 211 -16.83 -6.54 22.96
N LEU A 212 -16.89 -5.21 22.87
CA LEU A 212 -17.73 -4.37 23.75
C LEU A 212 -19.22 -4.71 23.59
N HIS A 213 -19.69 -4.74 22.34
CA HIS A 213 -21.06 -5.12 22.01
C HIS A 213 -21.39 -6.52 22.52
N LEU A 214 -20.47 -7.47 22.41
CA LEU A 214 -20.63 -8.83 22.92
C LEU A 214 -20.71 -8.88 24.46
N GLY A 215 -19.84 -8.14 25.18
CA GLY A 215 -19.85 -8.07 26.64
C GLY A 215 -21.05 -7.31 27.23
N GLU A 216 -21.61 -6.37 26.46
CA GLU A 216 -22.84 -5.63 26.79
C GLU A 216 -24.12 -6.27 26.17
N GLY A 217 -24.02 -7.50 25.64
CA GLY A 217 -25.16 -8.29 25.17
C GLY A 217 -25.76 -7.90 23.81
N ARG A 218 -25.19 -6.92 23.11
CA ARG A 218 -25.61 -6.44 21.77
C ARG A 218 -25.08 -7.35 20.66
N MET A 219 -25.54 -8.61 20.66
CA MET A 219 -25.05 -9.68 19.76
C MET A 219 -25.13 -9.32 18.27
N ASP A 220 -26.17 -8.63 17.84
CA ASP A 220 -26.33 -8.32 16.42
C ASP A 220 -25.40 -7.18 15.96
N ALA A 221 -25.12 -6.22 16.85
CA ALA A 221 -24.13 -5.16 16.58
C ALA A 221 -22.71 -5.72 16.55
N ALA A 222 -22.37 -6.62 17.49
CA ALA A 222 -21.10 -7.34 17.49
C ALA A 222 -20.86 -8.13 16.20
N TRP A 223 -21.91 -8.80 15.69
CA TRP A 223 -21.84 -9.51 14.42
C TRP A 223 -21.60 -8.58 13.23
N GLN A 224 -22.32 -7.46 13.15
CA GLN A 224 -22.14 -6.53 12.02
C GLN A 224 -20.73 -5.93 12.00
N ASP A 225 -20.14 -5.57 13.14
CA ASP A 225 -18.74 -5.09 13.21
C ASP A 225 -17.76 -6.14 12.65
N LEU A 226 -17.88 -7.41 13.06
CA LEU A 226 -17.03 -8.49 12.55
C LEU A 226 -17.25 -8.75 11.05
N LEU A 227 -18.49 -8.70 10.58
CA LEU A 227 -18.83 -8.88 9.17
C LEU A 227 -18.31 -7.74 8.29
N ALA A 228 -18.32 -6.50 8.80
CA ALA A 228 -17.70 -5.35 8.14
C ALA A 228 -16.18 -5.56 7.98
N CYS A 229 -15.50 -6.07 9.02
CA CYS A 229 -14.09 -6.45 8.92
C CYS A 229 -13.85 -7.50 7.83
N HIS A 230 -14.64 -8.58 7.75
CA HIS A 230 -14.52 -9.59 6.67
C HIS A 230 -14.70 -8.99 5.26
N ARG A 231 -15.66 -8.07 5.09
CA ARG A 231 -15.87 -7.38 3.80
C ARG A 231 -14.70 -6.47 3.46
N LEU A 232 -14.24 -5.64 4.41
CA LEU A 232 -13.10 -4.74 4.24
C LEU A 232 -11.80 -5.49 3.95
N GLY A 233 -11.54 -6.63 4.60
CA GLY A 233 -10.37 -7.45 4.32
C GLY A 233 -10.33 -7.92 2.87
N ARG A 234 -11.46 -8.39 2.33
CA ARG A 234 -11.60 -8.77 0.92
C ARG A 234 -11.45 -7.59 -0.03
N LEU A 235 -12.06 -6.44 0.29
CA LEU A 235 -11.97 -5.22 -0.49
C LEU A 235 -10.52 -4.71 -0.57
N ILE A 236 -9.84 -4.55 0.57
CA ILE A 236 -8.44 -4.09 0.63
C ILE A 236 -7.51 -5.08 -0.08
N ALA A 237 -7.76 -6.39 0.00
CA ALA A 237 -7.01 -7.38 -0.76
C ALA A 237 -7.18 -7.27 -2.30
N ARG A 238 -8.13 -6.47 -2.81
CA ARG A 238 -8.23 -6.12 -4.24
C ARG A 238 -7.20 -5.07 -4.67
N GLY A 239 -6.53 -4.38 -3.73
CA GLY A 239 -5.49 -3.37 -3.96
C GLY A 239 -4.33 -3.81 -4.86
N GLY A 240 -3.52 -2.87 -5.32
CA GLY A 240 -2.52 -3.10 -6.36
C GLY A 240 -1.36 -4.00 -5.95
N THR A 241 -1.07 -4.09 -4.65
CA THR A 241 0.18 -4.65 -4.11
C THR A 241 0.00 -5.95 -3.33
N LEU A 242 1.09 -6.72 -3.18
CA LEU A 242 1.14 -7.85 -2.25
C LEU A 242 0.95 -7.39 -0.79
N ILE A 243 1.41 -6.18 -0.45
CA ILE A 243 1.24 -5.60 0.89
C ILE A 243 -0.25 -5.45 1.24
N GLU A 244 -1.05 -4.87 0.34
CA GLU A 244 -2.51 -4.74 0.52
C GLU A 244 -3.20 -6.11 0.62
N ALA A 245 -2.78 -7.09 -0.18
CA ALA A 245 -3.30 -8.46 -0.08
C ALA A 245 -3.02 -9.10 1.30
N LEU A 246 -1.78 -8.97 1.81
CA LEU A 246 -1.41 -9.46 3.14
C LEU A 246 -2.15 -8.71 4.27
N VAL A 247 -2.43 -7.42 4.09
CA VAL A 247 -3.23 -6.63 5.03
C VAL A 247 -4.69 -7.11 5.04
N GLY A 248 -5.27 -7.35 3.87
CA GLY A 248 -6.63 -7.89 3.75
C GLY A 248 -6.79 -9.28 4.40
N ILE A 249 -5.80 -10.16 4.22
CA ILE A 249 -5.74 -11.47 4.89
C ILE A 249 -5.61 -11.31 6.42
N ALA A 250 -4.78 -10.38 6.91
CA ALA A 250 -4.67 -10.11 8.35
C ALA A 250 -5.98 -9.58 8.95
N ILE A 251 -6.70 -8.70 8.24
CA ILE A 251 -8.02 -8.19 8.62
C ILE A 251 -9.05 -9.32 8.70
N ASP A 252 -9.07 -10.22 7.70
CA ASP A 252 -9.96 -11.39 7.68
C ASP A 252 -9.65 -12.38 8.82
N THR A 253 -8.37 -12.50 9.19
CA THR A 253 -7.92 -13.31 10.34
C THR A 253 -8.38 -12.72 11.68
N ILE A 254 -8.33 -11.39 11.83
CA ILE A 254 -8.87 -10.69 13.01
C ILE A 254 -10.38 -10.95 13.13
N ALA A 255 -11.11 -10.78 12.02
CA ALA A 255 -12.55 -11.01 11.99
C ALA A 255 -12.93 -12.47 12.31
N SER A 256 -12.23 -13.44 11.73
CA SER A 256 -12.41 -14.87 11.98
C SER A 256 -12.20 -15.24 13.45
N ASN A 257 -11.13 -14.73 14.07
CA ASN A 257 -10.86 -14.95 15.49
C ASN A 257 -11.94 -14.31 16.38
N GLY A 258 -12.38 -13.10 16.05
CA GLY A 258 -13.51 -12.44 16.72
C GLY A 258 -14.82 -13.21 16.58
N GLN A 259 -15.05 -13.89 15.45
CA GLN A 259 -16.23 -14.75 15.25
C GLN A 259 -16.19 -16.03 16.08
N VAL A 260 -15.02 -16.64 16.30
CA VAL A 260 -14.90 -17.78 17.24
C VAL A 260 -15.28 -17.34 18.66
N VAL A 261 -14.80 -16.17 19.10
CA VAL A 261 -15.17 -15.59 20.40
C VAL A 261 -16.66 -15.25 20.45
N TYR A 262 -17.22 -14.69 19.37
CA TYR A 262 -18.65 -14.41 19.23
C TYR A 262 -19.50 -15.67 19.40
N LEU A 263 -19.21 -16.74 18.64
CA LEU A 263 -19.96 -18.00 18.70
C LEU A 263 -19.89 -18.68 20.08
N ALA A 264 -18.79 -18.50 20.82
CA ALA A 264 -18.66 -19.02 22.18
C ALA A 264 -19.52 -18.29 23.24
N HIS A 265 -19.97 -17.06 22.97
CA HIS A 265 -20.70 -16.23 23.95
C HIS A 265 -22.11 -15.84 23.50
N ALA A 266 -22.37 -15.79 22.19
CA ALA A 266 -23.65 -15.43 21.61
C ALA A 266 -24.65 -16.58 21.79
N ARG A 267 -25.70 -16.34 22.61
CA ARG A 267 -26.82 -17.28 22.82
C ARG A 267 -27.78 -17.25 21.63
N LEU A 268 -27.31 -17.72 20.47
CA LEU A 268 -28.08 -17.75 19.23
C LEU A 268 -29.10 -18.90 19.23
N ASN A 269 -30.30 -18.64 18.74
CA ASN A 269 -31.21 -19.72 18.31
C ASN A 269 -30.85 -20.21 16.89
N SER A 270 -31.40 -21.36 16.48
CA SER A 270 -31.08 -22.00 15.19
C SER A 270 -31.32 -21.09 13.98
N LYS A 271 -32.36 -20.25 14.00
CA LYS A 271 -32.64 -19.29 12.91
C LYS A 271 -31.57 -18.20 12.83
N GLN A 272 -31.11 -17.69 13.96
CA GLN A 272 -30.03 -16.71 14.01
C GLN A 272 -28.69 -17.32 13.55
N ALA A 273 -28.34 -18.52 14.05
CA ALA A 273 -27.11 -19.21 13.67
C ALA A 273 -27.04 -19.50 12.16
N LEU A 274 -28.14 -20.01 11.58
CA LEU A 274 -28.26 -20.20 10.12
C LEU A 274 -28.18 -18.87 9.36
N GLY A 275 -28.80 -17.81 9.86
CA GLY A 275 -28.66 -16.46 9.28
C GLY A 275 -27.21 -15.98 9.22
N ARG A 276 -26.44 -16.19 10.30
CA ARG A 276 -25.02 -15.81 10.35
C ARG A 276 -24.16 -16.64 9.38
N LEU A 277 -24.45 -17.93 9.24
CA LEU A 277 -23.82 -18.79 8.24
C LEU A 277 -24.13 -18.34 6.81
N GLU A 278 -25.37 -17.96 6.50
CA GLU A 278 -25.73 -17.46 5.17
C GLU A 278 -25.13 -16.07 4.85
N GLU A 279 -24.96 -15.21 5.86
CA GLU A 279 -24.20 -13.95 5.70
C GLU A 279 -22.73 -14.21 5.38
N LEU A 280 -22.10 -15.21 6.02
CA LEU A 280 -20.72 -15.62 5.73
C LEU A 280 -20.56 -16.22 4.34
N LYS A 281 -21.44 -17.15 3.94
CA LYS A 281 -21.40 -17.78 2.60
C LYS A 281 -21.55 -16.79 1.45
N LYS A 282 -22.20 -15.64 1.69
CA LYS A 282 -22.38 -14.57 0.69
C LYS A 282 -21.16 -13.64 0.55
N LEU A 283 -20.15 -13.78 1.39
CA LEU A 283 -18.89 -13.05 1.20
C LEU A 283 -18.18 -13.54 -0.07
N PRO A 284 -17.60 -12.64 -0.89
CA PRO A 284 -16.82 -13.07 -2.04
C PRO A 284 -15.57 -13.85 -1.60
N ALA A 285 -14.98 -14.62 -2.50
CA ALA A 285 -13.69 -15.26 -2.25
C ALA A 285 -12.60 -14.21 -1.95
N MET A 286 -11.59 -14.57 -1.17
CA MET A 286 -10.40 -13.73 -1.02
C MET A 286 -9.69 -13.59 -2.38
N PRO A 287 -9.31 -12.38 -2.83
CA PRO A 287 -8.59 -12.19 -4.08
C PRO A 287 -7.31 -13.02 -4.16
N SER A 288 -6.95 -13.48 -5.37
CA SER A 288 -5.77 -14.33 -5.54
C SER A 288 -4.47 -13.52 -5.41
N ILE A 289 -3.54 -14.03 -4.61
CA ILE A 289 -2.16 -13.51 -4.54
C ILE A 289 -1.49 -13.59 -5.92
N ALA A 290 -1.87 -14.56 -6.77
CA ALA A 290 -1.33 -14.70 -8.12
C ALA A 290 -1.60 -13.46 -8.98
N ASP A 291 -2.70 -12.74 -8.76
CA ASP A 291 -3.05 -11.55 -9.55
C ASP A 291 -2.16 -10.35 -9.18
N LYS A 292 -1.70 -10.27 -7.92
CA LYS A 292 -0.72 -9.28 -7.45
C LYS A 292 0.66 -9.57 -8.01
N ILE A 293 1.04 -10.85 -8.04
CA ILE A 293 2.28 -11.32 -8.67
C ILE A 293 2.25 -11.06 -10.18
N GLU A 294 1.11 -11.28 -10.86
CA GLU A 294 0.99 -11.09 -12.31
C GLU A 294 1.12 -9.62 -12.73
N LEU A 295 0.48 -8.71 -11.99
CA LEU A 295 0.43 -7.28 -12.33
C LEU A 295 1.33 -6.45 -11.41
N GLY A 296 0.93 -6.21 -10.16
CA GLY A 296 1.61 -5.28 -9.24
C GLY A 296 3.10 -5.53 -9.10
N GLU A 297 3.47 -6.71 -8.59
CA GLU A 297 4.87 -7.05 -8.31
C GLU A 297 5.71 -7.15 -9.58
N ARG A 298 5.14 -7.70 -10.68
CA ARG A 298 5.80 -7.72 -12.00
C ARG A 298 6.10 -6.32 -12.49
N PHE A 299 5.14 -5.40 -12.40
CA PHE A 299 5.30 -4.03 -12.86
C PHE A 299 6.32 -3.29 -12.01
N MET A 300 6.30 -3.45 -10.69
CA MET A 300 7.32 -2.87 -9.79
C MET A 300 8.73 -3.34 -10.14
N PHE A 301 8.90 -4.62 -10.47
CA PHE A 301 10.20 -5.15 -10.89
C PHE A 301 10.65 -4.55 -12.24
N MET A 302 9.78 -4.56 -13.26
CA MET A 302 10.12 -4.04 -14.58
C MET A 302 10.40 -2.54 -14.56
N ASP A 303 9.61 -1.78 -13.80
CA ASP A 303 9.84 -0.36 -13.53
C ASP A 303 11.16 -0.14 -12.80
N SER A 304 11.52 -0.99 -11.82
CA SER A 304 12.80 -0.86 -11.11
C SER A 304 14.02 -1.10 -12.00
N VAL A 305 13.94 -2.05 -12.95
CA VAL A 305 14.99 -2.25 -13.97
C VAL A 305 15.08 -1.03 -14.90
N MET A 306 13.94 -0.48 -15.30
CA MET A 306 13.84 0.70 -16.15
C MET A 306 14.36 1.98 -15.46
N MET A 307 14.04 2.19 -14.19
CA MET A 307 14.56 3.29 -13.38
C MET A 307 16.06 3.15 -13.13
N LEU A 308 16.57 1.93 -12.94
CA LEU A 308 18.01 1.67 -12.89
C LEU A 308 18.71 2.05 -14.21
N GLU A 309 18.12 1.76 -15.36
CA GLU A 309 18.66 2.19 -16.67
C GLU A 309 18.63 3.72 -16.85
N ARG A 310 17.49 4.36 -16.50
CA ARG A 310 17.26 5.79 -16.69
C ARG A 310 18.07 6.67 -15.73
N GLN A 311 18.08 6.32 -14.44
CA GLN A 311 18.63 7.12 -13.33
C GLN A 311 19.95 6.56 -12.74
N GLY A 312 20.33 5.33 -13.09
CA GLY A 312 21.55 4.67 -12.59
C GLY A 312 21.42 4.12 -11.17
N ALA A 313 22.54 3.62 -10.63
CA ALA A 313 22.59 2.96 -9.31
C ALA A 313 22.10 3.83 -8.13
N ASN A 314 22.09 5.15 -8.29
CA ASN A 314 21.54 6.09 -7.31
C ASN A 314 20.04 5.88 -7.03
N TYR A 315 19.28 5.34 -8.00
CA TYR A 315 17.88 4.99 -7.80
C TYR A 315 17.70 3.94 -6.70
N LEU A 316 18.44 2.82 -6.78
CA LEU A 316 18.36 1.73 -5.81
C LEU A 316 18.83 2.18 -4.41
N ARG A 317 19.83 3.06 -4.33
CA ARG A 317 20.25 3.70 -3.07
C ARG A 317 19.14 4.54 -2.43
N GLY A 318 18.20 5.05 -3.23
CA GLY A 318 17.01 5.77 -2.73
C GLY A 318 15.93 4.86 -2.13
N LEU A 319 16.07 3.53 -2.28
CA LEU A 319 15.13 2.52 -1.77
C LEU A 319 15.63 1.81 -0.50
N THR A 320 16.84 2.12 -0.02
CA THR A 320 17.47 1.47 1.13
C THR A 320 18.07 2.50 2.08
N ASP A 321 17.95 2.29 3.40
CA ASP A 321 18.58 3.13 4.44
C ASP A 321 20.12 2.95 4.54
N THR A 322 20.77 2.52 3.47
CA THR A 322 22.22 2.26 3.44
C THR A 322 23.02 3.57 3.42
N PRO A 323 24.08 3.71 4.25
CA PRO A 323 24.90 4.92 4.29
C PRO A 323 25.52 5.28 2.93
N LYS A 324 25.58 6.57 2.61
CA LYS A 324 26.06 7.10 1.31
C LYS A 324 27.56 6.96 1.05
N ASN A 325 28.31 6.28 1.92
CA ASN A 325 29.77 6.33 1.96
C ASN A 325 30.40 5.02 1.45
N GLY A 326 31.09 5.07 0.32
CA GLY A 326 31.86 3.96 -0.24
C GLY A 326 31.91 3.99 -1.77
N PRO A 327 32.90 3.32 -2.40
CA PRO A 327 32.87 3.05 -3.84
C PRO A 327 31.61 2.25 -4.20
N ASP A 328 31.13 2.41 -5.43
CA ASP A 328 29.88 1.79 -5.89
C ASP A 328 30.12 0.80 -7.03
N PRO A 329 30.23 -0.51 -6.73
CA PRO A 329 30.37 -1.55 -7.75
C PRO A 329 29.21 -1.54 -8.76
N LEU A 330 28.03 -1.10 -8.34
CA LEU A 330 26.85 -1.01 -9.19
C LEU A 330 26.93 0.21 -10.11
N ALA A 331 27.40 1.37 -9.63
CA ALA A 331 27.63 2.52 -10.51
C ALA A 331 28.75 2.23 -11.54
N ASP A 332 29.79 1.47 -11.16
CA ASP A 332 30.83 1.05 -12.08
C ASP A 332 30.34 0.03 -13.13
N LEU A 333 29.43 -0.88 -12.75
CA LEU A 333 28.74 -1.75 -13.69
C LEU A 333 27.86 -0.95 -14.67
N MET A 334 27.11 0.03 -14.16
CA MET A 334 26.20 0.89 -14.94
C MET A 334 26.92 1.89 -15.86
N LYS A 335 28.25 2.05 -15.78
CA LYS A 335 29.05 2.80 -16.77
C LYS A 335 29.22 2.03 -18.09
N LYS A 336 29.01 0.72 -18.10
CA LYS A 336 29.08 -0.12 -19.32
C LYS A 336 27.72 -0.10 -20.04
N PRO A 337 27.68 -0.23 -21.38
CA PRO A 337 26.43 -0.49 -22.08
C PRO A 337 25.88 -1.85 -21.66
N ILE A 338 24.67 -1.86 -21.08
CA ILE A 338 23.95 -3.06 -20.66
C ILE A 338 22.77 -3.27 -21.63
N HIS A 339 22.66 -4.48 -22.19
CA HIS A 339 21.50 -4.91 -22.96
C HIS A 339 20.49 -5.55 -22.00
N TRP A 340 19.36 -4.89 -21.76
CA TRP A 340 18.38 -5.31 -20.75
C TRP A 340 17.39 -6.38 -21.23
N ASP A 341 17.22 -6.56 -22.55
CA ASP A 341 16.30 -7.54 -23.15
C ASP A 341 16.39 -8.95 -22.54
N PRO A 342 17.58 -9.58 -22.37
CA PRO A 342 17.68 -10.90 -21.77
C PRO A 342 17.21 -10.96 -20.31
N ALA A 343 17.48 -9.92 -19.53
CA ALA A 343 17.08 -9.83 -18.13
C ALA A 343 15.55 -9.65 -18.01
N LEU A 344 14.97 -8.75 -18.80
CA LEU A 344 13.53 -8.49 -18.86
C LEU A 344 12.75 -9.74 -19.31
N ARG A 345 13.22 -10.45 -20.34
CA ARG A 345 12.63 -11.72 -20.79
C ARG A 345 12.71 -12.81 -19.71
N SER A 346 13.86 -12.94 -19.05
CA SER A 346 14.04 -13.90 -17.96
C SER A 346 13.12 -13.61 -16.78
N ALA A 347 12.94 -12.33 -16.43
CA ALA A 347 12.01 -11.90 -15.40
C ALA A 347 10.54 -12.21 -15.77
N ASN A 348 10.11 -11.97 -17.02
CA ASN A 348 8.75 -12.36 -17.44
C ASN A 348 8.51 -13.86 -17.32
N LEU A 349 9.43 -14.69 -17.83
CA LEU A 349 9.35 -16.15 -17.69
C LEU A 349 9.34 -16.59 -16.21
N TRP A 350 10.04 -15.87 -15.34
CA TRP A 350 10.03 -16.11 -13.90
C TRP A 350 8.63 -15.80 -13.32
N TYR A 351 8.07 -14.62 -13.57
CA TYR A 351 6.73 -14.25 -13.11
C TYR A 351 5.63 -15.18 -13.68
N ASP A 352 5.68 -15.54 -14.97
CA ASP A 352 4.70 -16.45 -15.58
C ASP A 352 4.69 -17.83 -14.91
N ARG A 353 5.87 -18.38 -14.59
CA ARG A 353 6.00 -19.63 -13.82
C ARG A 353 5.40 -19.51 -12.40
N MET A 354 5.60 -18.37 -11.72
CA MET A 354 4.99 -18.14 -10.40
C MET A 354 3.48 -18.04 -10.47
N VAL A 355 2.95 -17.25 -11.40
CA VAL A 355 1.50 -17.07 -11.56
C VAL A 355 0.85 -18.41 -11.89
N LYS A 356 1.46 -19.22 -12.77
CA LYS A 356 0.99 -20.58 -13.08
C LYS A 356 0.97 -21.49 -11.84
N ALA A 357 2.05 -21.51 -11.05
CA ALA A 357 2.10 -22.31 -9.82
C ALA A 357 1.07 -21.85 -8.78
N MET A 358 0.99 -20.53 -8.54
CA MET A 358 0.09 -19.92 -7.56
C MET A 358 -1.39 -20.04 -7.94
N ARG A 359 -1.71 -20.17 -9.23
CA ARG A 359 -3.07 -20.43 -9.74
C ARG A 359 -3.48 -21.92 -9.70
N ASN A 360 -2.59 -22.84 -9.35
CA ASN A 360 -3.00 -24.23 -9.13
C ASN A 360 -3.90 -24.28 -7.89
N PRO A 361 -5.15 -24.80 -7.98
CA PRO A 361 -6.04 -24.91 -6.83
C PRO A 361 -5.51 -25.88 -5.77
N ASP A 362 -4.88 -26.99 -6.18
CA ASP A 362 -4.33 -27.96 -5.24
C ASP A 362 -3.15 -27.38 -4.47
N ARG A 363 -3.15 -27.58 -3.15
CA ARG A 363 -2.12 -27.03 -2.27
C ARG A 363 -0.79 -27.77 -2.41
N GLY A 364 -0.82 -29.10 -2.50
CA GLY A 364 0.39 -29.92 -2.59
C GLY A 364 1.10 -29.73 -3.92
N GLU A 365 0.37 -29.70 -5.04
CA GLU A 365 0.92 -29.38 -6.34
C GLU A 365 1.49 -27.96 -6.41
N ARG A 366 0.80 -26.98 -5.81
CA ARG A 366 1.27 -25.59 -5.70
C ARG A 366 2.57 -25.48 -4.90
N GLU A 367 2.65 -26.11 -3.74
CA GLU A 367 3.86 -26.13 -2.90
C GLU A 367 5.01 -26.82 -3.65
N ASN A 368 4.79 -28.02 -4.21
CA ASN A 368 5.78 -28.74 -5.02
C ASN A 368 6.29 -27.93 -6.23
N ALA A 369 5.42 -27.19 -6.92
CA ALA A 369 5.79 -26.35 -8.06
C ALA A 369 6.63 -25.13 -7.64
N LEU A 370 6.44 -24.62 -6.42
CA LEU A 370 7.23 -23.53 -5.85
C LEU A 370 8.57 -24.02 -5.28
N ASP A 371 8.64 -25.24 -4.73
CA ASP A 371 9.86 -25.76 -4.10
C ASP A 371 10.84 -26.41 -5.07
N LYS A 372 10.38 -27.08 -6.15
CA LYS A 372 11.27 -27.50 -7.26
C LYS A 372 12.10 -26.32 -7.79
N ARG A 373 11.49 -25.13 -7.77
CA ARG A 373 12.09 -23.86 -8.17
C ARG A 373 13.24 -23.38 -7.27
N ARG A 374 13.32 -23.84 -6.01
CA ARG A 374 14.46 -23.57 -5.11
C ARG A 374 15.64 -24.50 -5.44
N GLY A 375 15.37 -25.72 -5.90
CA GLY A 375 16.38 -26.69 -6.33
C GLY A 375 17.06 -26.29 -7.64
N ASP A 376 16.27 -25.84 -8.63
CA ASP A 376 16.76 -25.44 -9.96
C ASP A 376 17.56 -24.11 -9.97
N GLN A 377 17.81 -23.49 -8.79
CA GLN A 377 18.57 -22.25 -8.64
C GLN A 377 19.95 -22.43 -7.96
N GLY A 378 20.43 -23.67 -7.81
CA GLY A 378 21.86 -23.91 -7.59
C GLY A 378 22.69 -23.37 -8.77
N PRO A 379 23.95 -22.95 -8.56
CA PRO A 379 24.77 -22.42 -9.64
C PRO A 379 24.99 -23.49 -10.70
N GLN A 380 24.39 -23.31 -11.88
CA GLN A 380 24.87 -23.97 -13.08
C GLN A 380 26.26 -23.40 -13.37
N GLU A 381 27.28 -24.24 -13.23
CA GLU A 381 28.66 -23.88 -13.49
C GLU A 381 28.79 -23.34 -14.91
N ALA A 382 29.24 -22.09 -15.02
CA ALA A 382 29.61 -21.51 -16.30
C ALA A 382 30.94 -22.12 -16.75
N VAL A 383 30.90 -22.86 -17.84
CA VAL A 383 32.06 -23.30 -18.63
C VAL A 383 32.27 -22.33 -19.79
#